data_AF-A0A644Z5Y5-F1
#
_entry.id   AF-A0A644Z5Y5-F1
#
_cell.length_a   1.000
_cell.length_b   1.000
_cell.length_c   1.000
_cell.angle_alpha   90.00
_cell.angle_beta   90.00
_cell.angle_gamma   90.00
#
_symmetry.space_group_name_H-M   'P 1'
#
loop_
_entity.id
_entity.type
_entity.pdbx_description
1 polymer ?
#
loop_
_entity_poly.entity_id
_entity_poly.type
_entity_poly.pdbx_seq_one_letter_code
_entity_poly.pdbx_strand_id
1 'polypeptide(L)'
;MLYKNARIRSLLVVFTVRLILDALAFLHLLSMGKFDNAKSVIEAHRDFFRMMPGFRHDRRENLRRRLVTVIPTKFKGSILWNYYVKRKKTYSDLPLTPVTQN
;
A
#
# COMPACT_ATOMS: atom_id res chain seq x y z
N MET A 1 -3.09 -7.33 2.31
CA MET A 1 -2.46 -7.57 0.99
C MET A 1 -3.23 -6.90 -0.15
N LEU A 2 -2.66 -5.87 -0.77
CA LEU A 2 -3.22 -5.26 -2.00
C LEU A 2 -3.09 -6.17 -3.23
N TYR A 3 -2.14 -7.09 -3.22
CA TYR A 3 -1.84 -8.00 -4.32
C TYR A 3 -3.03 -8.87 -4.76
N LYS A 4 -3.98 -9.19 -3.88
CA LYS A 4 -5.13 -10.03 -4.26
C LYS A 4 -6.16 -9.30 -5.13
N ASN A 5 -6.32 -7.99 -4.94
CA ASN A 5 -7.50 -7.25 -5.41
C ASN A 5 -7.18 -6.05 -6.31
N ALA A 6 -5.93 -5.57 -6.32
CA ALA A 6 -5.55 -4.37 -7.08
C ALA A 6 -5.21 -4.67 -8.55
N ARG A 7 -5.51 -3.72 -9.44
CA ARG A 7 -5.08 -3.77 -10.86
C ARG A 7 -3.57 -3.73 -10.96
N ILE A 8 -3.01 -4.35 -12.00
CA ILE A 8 -1.55 -4.45 -12.19
C ILE A 8 -0.88 -3.07 -12.20
N ARG A 9 -1.44 -2.08 -12.91
CA ARG A 9 -0.88 -0.72 -13.00
C ARG A 9 -0.80 -0.04 -11.62
N SER A 10 -1.89 -0.05 -10.86
CA SER A 10 -1.91 0.52 -9.51
C SER A 10 -1.04 -0.27 -8.53
N LEU A 11 -0.91 -1.57 -8.74
CA LEU A 11 -0.11 -2.44 -7.90
C LEU A 11 1.37 -2.12 -8.05
N LEU A 12 1.85 -1.95 -9.29
CA LEU A 12 3.25 -1.58 -9.55
C LEU A 12 3.62 -0.27 -8.86
N VAL A 13 2.80 0.78 -9.03
CA VAL A 13 3.05 2.08 -8.37
C VAL A 13 3.12 1.95 -6.85
N VAL A 14 2.15 1.24 -6.24
CA VAL A 14 2.12 1.02 -4.79
C VAL A 14 3.34 0.23 -4.31
N PHE A 15 3.76 -0.80 -5.05
CA PHE A 15 4.93 -1.59 -4.71
C PHE A 15 6.23 -0.79 -4.83
N THR A 16 6.38 0.02 -5.88
CA THR A 16 7.56 0.88 -6.05
C THR A 16 7.67 1.89 -4.91
N VAL A 17 6.59 2.61 -4.61
CA VAL A 17 6.58 3.58 -3.49
C VAL A 17 6.86 2.88 -2.17
N ARG A 18 6.26 1.70 -1.95
CA ARG A 18 6.49 0.91 -0.73
C ARG A 18 7.95 0.49 -0.58
N LEU A 19 8.57 0.00 -1.65
CA LEU A 19 9.97 -0.41 -1.64
C LEU A 19 10.90 0.77 -1.30
N ILE A 20 10.65 1.95 -1.88
CA ILE A 20 11.43 3.16 -1.59
C ILE A 20 11.27 3.56 -0.11
N LEU A 21 10.03 3.62 0.39
CA LEU A 21 9.78 3.99 1.78
C LEU A 21 10.38 2.99 2.78
N ASP A 22 10.25 1.69 2.49
CA ASP A 22 10.81 0.64 3.35
C ASP A 22 12.34 0.63 3.31
N ALA A 23 12.97 0.92 2.16
CA ALA A 23 14.41 1.09 2.06
C ALA A 23 14.90 2.32 2.86
N LEU A 24 14.18 3.45 2.80
CA LEU A 24 14.48 4.62 3.63
C LEU A 24 14.33 4.29 5.11
N ALA A 25 13.28 3.57 5.51
CA ALA A 25 13.08 3.14 6.89
C ALA A 25 14.20 2.19 7.35
N PHE A 26 14.60 1.25 6.50
CA PHE A 26 15.72 0.34 6.77
C PHE A 26 17.04 1.10 6.99
N LEU A 27 17.39 2.00 6.08
CA LEU A 27 18.60 2.83 6.22
C LEU A 27 18.56 3.69 7.49
N HIS A 28 17.42 4.30 7.77
CA HIS A 28 17.23 5.10 8.99
C HIS A 28 17.38 4.25 10.27
N LEU A 29 16.87 3.01 10.28
CA LEU A 29 17.05 2.09 11.42
C LEU A 29 18.50 1.66 11.59
N LEU A 30 19.24 1.44 10.50
CA LEU A 30 20.67 1.17 10.55
C LEU A 30 21.45 2.36 11.12
N SER A 31 21.15 3.59 10.67
CA SER A 31 21.78 4.79 11.24
C SER A 31 21.49 4.99 12.72
N MET A 32 20.36 4.47 13.22
CA MET A 32 20.01 4.46 14.65
C MET A 32 20.61 3.27 15.44
N GLY A 33 21.36 2.36 14.79
CA GLY A 33 21.89 1.15 15.42
C GLY A 33 20.83 0.08 15.77
N LYS A 34 19.61 0.21 15.22
CA LYS A 34 18.47 -0.67 15.50
C LYS A 34 18.45 -1.88 14.56
N PHE A 35 19.47 -2.72 14.62
CA PHE A 35 19.68 -3.83 13.68
C PHE A 35 18.55 -4.86 13.68
N ASP A 36 17.99 -5.21 14.83
CA ASP A 36 16.86 -6.16 14.92
C ASP A 36 15.64 -5.66 14.14
N ASN A 37 15.31 -4.37 14.30
CA ASN A 37 14.21 -3.74 13.58
C ASN A 37 14.48 -3.68 12.07
N ALA A 38 15.72 -3.37 11.67
CA ALA A 38 16.11 -3.36 10.27
C ALA A 38 15.98 -4.76 9.64
N LYS A 39 16.38 -5.81 10.37
CA LYS A 39 16.21 -7.21 9.96
C LYS A 39 14.74 -7.56 9.74
N SER A 40 13.83 -7.09 10.60
CA SER A 40 12.39 -7.31 10.43
C SER A 40 11.84 -6.73 9.13
N VAL A 41 12.38 -5.61 8.62
CA VAL A 41 11.99 -5.06 7.31
C VAL A 41 12.32 -6.04 6.19
N ILE A 42 13.52 -6.63 6.21
CA ILE A 42 13.95 -7.63 5.21
C ILE A 42 13.09 -8.90 5.32
N GLU A 43 12.87 -9.38 6.54
CA GLU A 43 12.06 -10.57 6.80
C GLU A 43 10.63 -10.40 6.28
N ALA A 44 10.00 -9.24 6.52
CA ALA A 44 8.67 -8.94 6.01
C ALA A 44 8.61 -8.99 4.46
N HIS A 45 9.65 -8.53 3.77
CA HIS A 45 9.74 -8.63 2.32
C HIS A 45 9.91 -10.08 1.87
N ARG A 46 10.81 -10.82 2.53
CA ARG A 46 11.04 -12.24 2.22
C ARG A 46 9.77 -13.06 2.38
N ASP A 47 9.06 -12.87 3.47
CA ASP A 47 7.81 -13.58 3.76
C ASP A 47 6.71 -13.18 2.79
N PHE A 48 6.64 -11.90 2.41
CA PHE A 48 5.75 -11.45 1.35
C PHE A 48 6.00 -12.22 0.04
N PHE A 49 7.25 -12.29 -0.42
CA PHE A 49 7.60 -13.01 -1.65
C PHE A 49 7.38 -14.52 -1.54
N ARG A 50 7.61 -15.11 -0.37
CA ARG A 50 7.34 -16.53 -0.10
C ARG A 50 5.84 -16.85 -0.20
N MET A 51 4.97 -15.99 0.32
CA MET A 51 3.52 -16.20 0.29
C MET A 51 2.89 -15.82 -1.05
N MET A 52 3.48 -14.90 -1.80
CA MET A 52 2.91 -14.33 -3.04
C MET A 52 2.44 -15.37 -4.08
N PRO A 53 3.15 -16.48 -4.35
CA PRO A 53 2.70 -17.52 -5.28
C PRO A 53 1.35 -18.13 -4.91
N GLY A 54 1.10 -18.34 -3.61
CA GLY A 54 -0.15 -18.92 -3.12
C GLY A 54 -1.38 -18.07 -3.43
N PHE A 55 -1.20 -16.75 -3.61
CA PHE A 55 -2.30 -15.84 -3.92
C PHE A 55 -2.59 -15.67 -5.40
N ARG A 56 -1.87 -16.35 -6.29
CA ARG A 56 -2.11 -16.24 -7.74
C ARG A 56 -3.51 -16.74 -8.11
N HIS A 57 -3.98 -17.82 -7.48
CA HIS A 57 -5.32 -18.35 -7.69
C HIS A 57 -6.39 -17.36 -7.22
N ASP A 58 -6.35 -16.97 -5.93
CA ASP A 58 -7.23 -15.96 -5.33
C ASP A 58 -7.28 -14.67 -6.16
N ARG A 59 -6.12 -14.21 -6.65
CA ARG A 59 -6.04 -12.99 -7.47
C ARG A 59 -6.82 -13.14 -8.77
N ARG A 60 -6.70 -14.27 -9.45
CA ARG A 60 -7.42 -14.52 -10.70
C ARG A 60 -8.93 -14.53 -10.45
N GLU A 61 -9.37 -15.19 -9.40
CA GLU A 61 -10.78 -15.26 -9.02
C GLU A 61 -11.34 -13.90 -8.59
N ASN A 62 -10.65 -13.18 -7.70
CA ASN A 62 -11.07 -11.86 -7.22
C ASN A 62 -11.15 -10.83 -8.35
N LEU A 63 -10.23 -10.90 -9.32
CA LEU A 63 -10.29 -10.02 -10.49
C LEU A 63 -11.45 -10.35 -11.43
N ARG A 64 -11.87 -11.63 -11.52
CA ARG A 64 -13.05 -12.06 -12.29
C ARG A 64 -14.36 -11.65 -11.59
N ARG A 65 -14.45 -11.83 -10.28
CA ARG A 65 -15.64 -11.52 -9.47
C ARG A 65 -15.81 -10.01 -9.19
N ARG A 66 -14.92 -9.16 -9.69
CA ARG A 66 -14.92 -7.72 -9.39
C ARG A 66 -16.12 -7.02 -10.05
N LEU A 67 -17.09 -6.59 -9.25
CA LEU A 67 -18.27 -5.86 -9.69
C LEU A 67 -17.98 -4.40 -10.08
N VAL A 68 -17.07 -3.74 -9.36
CA VAL A 68 -16.84 -2.29 -9.52
C VAL A 68 -15.41 -1.99 -9.94
N THR A 69 -15.27 -1.13 -10.95
CA THR A 69 -13.99 -0.70 -11.49
C THR A 69 -13.33 0.39 -10.66
N VAL A 70 -14.12 1.28 -10.05
CA VAL A 70 -13.70 2.41 -9.22
C VAL A 70 -14.39 2.31 -7.88
N ILE A 71 -13.63 2.13 -6.79
CA ILE A 71 -14.18 2.11 -5.43
C ILE A 71 -14.44 3.57 -5.02
N PRO A 72 -15.69 4.00 -4.79
CA PRO A 72 -16.02 5.41 -4.53
C PRO A 72 -15.41 5.92 -3.21
N THR A 73 -15.29 5.05 -2.21
CA THR A 73 -14.70 5.36 -0.90
C THR A 73 -13.16 5.33 -0.90
N LYS A 74 -12.53 4.96 -2.02
CA LYS A 74 -11.07 4.89 -2.10
C LYS A 74 -10.49 6.28 -2.28
N PHE A 75 -9.82 6.77 -1.23
CA PHE A 75 -9.05 8.01 -1.28
C PHE A 75 -8.00 7.98 -2.40
N LYS A 76 -7.98 9.04 -3.23
CA LYS A 76 -7.04 9.23 -4.34
C LYS A 76 -5.97 10.23 -3.92
N GLY A 77 -4.95 9.77 -3.19
CA GLY A 77 -3.84 10.62 -2.77
C GLY A 77 -2.93 9.96 -1.74
N SER A 78 -1.92 10.70 -1.28
CA SER A 78 -1.03 10.27 -0.20
C SER A 78 -1.62 10.66 1.16
N ILE A 79 -2.00 9.66 1.95
CA ILE A 79 -2.47 9.87 3.33
C ILE A 79 -1.33 10.48 4.16
N LEU A 80 -0.10 9.99 3.98
CA LEU A 80 1.08 10.50 4.69
C LEU A 80 1.31 11.99 4.41
N TRP A 81 1.21 12.42 3.15
CA TRP A 81 1.36 13.83 2.80
C TRP A 81 0.29 14.70 3.47
N ASN A 82 -0.97 14.27 3.42
CA ASN A 82 -2.06 15.02 4.02
C ASN A 82 -1.92 15.09 5.55
N TYR A 83 -1.45 14.01 6.18
CA TYR A 83 -1.30 13.91 7.63
C TYR A 83 -0.11 14.70 8.18
N TYR A 84 1.07 14.56 7.56
CA TYR A 84 2.32 15.16 8.07
C TYR A 84 2.55 16.58 7.54
N VAL A 85 2.26 16.83 6.26
CA VAL A 85 2.51 18.14 5.63
C VAL A 85 1.29 19.04 5.75
N LYS A 86 0.11 18.58 5.31
CA LYS A 86 -1.13 19.39 5.34
C LYS A 86 -1.88 19.36 6.67
N ARG A 87 -1.34 18.65 7.68
CA ARG A 87 -1.89 18.52 9.04
C ARG A 87 -3.37 18.08 9.09
N LYS A 88 -3.86 17.35 8.09
CA LYS A 88 -5.22 16.77 8.06
C LYS A 88 -5.23 15.51 8.93
N LYS A 89 -5.84 15.59 10.12
CA LYS A 89 -5.74 14.55 11.15
C LYS A 89 -6.93 13.59 11.17
N THR A 90 -8.07 14.00 10.62
CA THR A 90 -9.28 13.16 10.54
C THR A 90 -9.59 12.77 9.10
N TYR A 91 -10.43 11.74 8.92
CA TYR A 91 -10.88 11.34 7.59
C TYR A 91 -11.68 12.45 6.89
N SER A 92 -12.52 13.16 7.64
CA SER A 92 -13.33 14.27 7.16
C SER A 92 -12.49 15.45 6.64
N ASP A 93 -11.24 15.56 7.10
CA ASP A 93 -10.30 16.60 6.68
C ASP A 93 -9.65 16.31 5.32
N LEU A 94 -9.81 15.09 4.79
CA LEU A 94 -9.19 14.70 3.52
C LEU A 94 -9.94 15.34 2.34
N PRO A 95 -9.24 15.75 1.27
CA PRO A 95 -9.86 16.20 0.04
C PRO A 95 -10.47 14.99 -0.70
N LEU A 96 -11.65 14.57 -0.26
CA LEU A 96 -12.41 13.49 -0.88
C LEU A 96 -13.02 14.02 -2.18
N THR A 97 -12.85 13.27 -3.28
CA THR A 97 -13.64 13.54 -4.48
C THR A 97 -15.11 13.23 -4.18
N PRO A 98 -16.06 14.11 -4.52
CA PRO A 98 -17.48 13.83 -4.35
C PRO A 98 -17.84 12.51 -5.01
N VAL A 99 -18.55 11.66 -4.29
CA VAL A 99 -19.10 10.42 -4.86
C VAL A 99 -20.25 10.83 -5.75
N THR A 100 -20.06 10.84 -7.06
CA THR A 100 -21.18 10.87 -8.00
C THR A 100 -21.91 9.54 -7.84
N GLN A 101 -23.03 9.55 -7.11
CA GLN A 101 -23.96 8.44 -7.08
C GLN A 101 -24.75 8.47 -8.39
N ASN A 102 -24.53 7.48 -9.25
CA ASN A 102 -25.44 7.14 -10.34
C ASN A 102 -26.24 5.91 -9.91
#